data_AF-A0A8E2AI12-F1
#
_entry.id   AF-A0A8E2AI12-F1
#
_cell.length_a   1.000
_cell.length_b   1.000
_cell.length_c   1.000
_cell.angle_alpha   90.00
_cell.angle_beta   90.00
_cell.angle_gamma   90.00
#
_symmetry.space_group_name_H-M   'P 1'
#
loop_
_entity.id
_entity.type
_entity.pdbx_description
1 polymer ?
#
loop_
_entity_poly.entity_id
_entity_poly.type
_entity_poly.pdbx_seq_one_letter_code
_entity_poly.pdbx_strand_id
1 'polypeptide(L)'
;MSQCSTLSTSTLDSPTNLGLPSRAQYQAIEEEYISSLHPRKRQKALLCQEMFDKVWDVLHEPNSHKIGTPQFRWWVRKMFVLSHPQSGLSPAEMETLGVEQAMPVVLHENRPVALKDQIYDVLCYCHQLANHGGRDKTTAVIREHYSWIPKELISQFVKACPTCVFKKTGKMALAL
;
A
#
# COMPACT_ATOMS: atom_id res chain seq x y z
N MET A 1 -4.05 -66.84 3.16
CA MET A 1 -4.62 -65.60 3.71
C MET A 1 -3.62 -64.48 3.42
N SER A 2 -3.82 -63.81 2.28
CA SER A 2 -3.03 -62.65 1.86
C SER A 2 -3.30 -61.47 2.80
N GLN A 3 -2.25 -60.77 3.22
CA GLN A 3 -2.39 -59.37 3.61
C GLN A 3 -1.34 -58.56 2.84
N CYS A 4 -1.87 -57.88 1.83
CA CYS A 4 -1.24 -56.81 1.09
C CYS A 4 -1.23 -55.59 2.01
N SER A 5 -0.04 -55.19 2.50
CA SER A 5 0.12 -53.95 3.25
C SER A 5 0.39 -52.82 2.26
N THR A 6 -0.60 -51.94 2.16
CA THR A 6 -0.68 -50.77 1.30
C THR A 6 0.42 -49.75 1.58
N LEU A 7 1.05 -49.27 0.51
CA LEU A 7 1.91 -48.09 0.46
C LEU A 7 1.12 -46.85 0.93
N SER A 8 1.61 -46.16 1.96
CA SER A 8 1.14 -44.83 2.35
C SER A 8 1.84 -43.78 1.50
N THR A 9 1.16 -43.32 0.44
CA THR A 9 1.56 -42.15 -0.34
C THR A 9 1.29 -40.89 0.49
N SER A 10 2.29 -40.36 1.19
CA SER A 10 2.21 -39.04 1.82
C SER A 10 2.46 -37.95 0.78
N THR A 11 1.40 -37.43 0.16
CA THR A 11 1.48 -36.20 -0.64
C THR A 11 1.69 -35.02 0.29
N LEU A 12 2.94 -34.52 0.37
CA LEU A 12 3.29 -33.28 1.03
C LEU A 12 2.76 -32.10 0.21
N ASP A 13 1.48 -31.78 0.37
CA ASP A 13 0.82 -30.63 -0.25
C ASP A 13 1.11 -29.36 0.56
N SER A 14 2.40 -29.05 0.75
CA SER A 14 2.81 -27.75 1.29
C SER A 14 2.62 -26.72 0.17
N PRO A 15 1.84 -25.64 0.38
CA PRO A 15 1.68 -24.63 -0.65
C PRO A 15 3.05 -24.00 -0.94
N THR A 16 3.60 -24.28 -2.12
CA THR A 16 4.88 -23.74 -2.55
C THR A 16 4.82 -22.22 -2.54
N ASN A 17 5.45 -21.61 -1.52
CA ASN A 17 5.61 -20.17 -1.41
C ASN A 17 6.89 -19.80 -2.17
N LEU A 18 6.71 -19.24 -3.36
CA LEU A 18 7.81 -18.79 -4.24
C LEU A 18 8.17 -17.32 -3.99
N GLY A 19 7.68 -16.74 -2.89
CA GLY A 19 7.88 -15.34 -2.54
C GLY A 19 6.94 -14.38 -3.25
N LEU A 20 7.43 -13.15 -3.39
CA LEU A 20 6.74 -11.97 -3.91
C LEU A 20 7.50 -11.40 -5.11
N PRO A 21 6.90 -10.49 -5.90
CA PRO A 21 7.66 -9.72 -6.88
C PRO A 21 8.84 -9.01 -6.22
N SER A 22 10.00 -9.03 -6.87
CA SER A 22 11.15 -8.26 -6.41
C SER A 22 10.87 -6.75 -6.52
N ARG A 23 11.67 -5.93 -5.82
CA ARG A 23 11.55 -4.47 -5.92
C ARG A 23 11.78 -3.96 -7.34
N ALA A 24 12.67 -4.59 -8.10
CA ALA A 24 12.91 -4.27 -9.52
C ALA A 24 11.69 -4.60 -10.40
N GLN A 25 11.07 -5.76 -10.19
CA GLN A 25 9.83 -6.13 -10.89
C GLN A 25 8.69 -5.18 -10.56
N TYR A 26 8.55 -4.80 -9.27
CA TYR A 26 7.57 -3.79 -8.87
C TYR A 26 7.85 -2.43 -9.51
N GLN A 27 9.11 -2.00 -9.60
CA GLN A 27 9.45 -0.72 -10.23
C GLN A 27 9.02 -0.70 -11.71
N ALA A 28 9.26 -1.79 -12.45
CA ALA A 28 8.78 -1.91 -13.84
C ALA A 28 7.25 -1.82 -13.93
N ILE A 29 6.53 -2.50 -13.03
CA ILE A 29 5.06 -2.43 -12.92
C ILE A 29 4.59 -1.01 -12.61
N GLU A 30 5.25 -0.33 -11.68
CA GLU A 30 4.92 1.04 -11.29
C GLU A 30 5.12 2.03 -12.45
N GLU A 31 6.24 1.91 -13.17
CA GLU A 31 6.56 2.71 -14.34
C GLU A 31 5.56 2.47 -15.49
N GLU A 32 5.21 1.20 -15.75
CA GLU A 32 4.16 0.84 -16.72
C GLU A 32 2.81 1.44 -16.31
N TYR A 33 2.44 1.31 -15.03
CA TYR A 33 1.21 1.92 -14.50
C TYR A 33 1.19 3.44 -14.72
N ILE A 34 2.24 4.17 -14.32
CA ILE A 34 2.28 5.63 -14.46
C ILE A 34 2.26 6.04 -15.94
N SER A 35 3.01 5.35 -16.80
CA SER A 35 3.10 5.68 -18.23
C SER A 35 1.77 5.45 -18.96
N SER A 36 0.99 4.45 -18.55
CA SER A 36 -0.35 4.16 -19.09
C SER A 36 -1.39 5.27 -18.78
N LEU A 37 -1.16 6.10 -17.76
CA LEU A 37 -2.07 7.18 -17.40
C LEU A 37 -1.91 8.38 -18.34
N HIS A 38 -3.03 9.08 -18.57
CA HIS A 38 -3.02 10.38 -19.24
C HIS A 38 -2.07 11.35 -18.50
N PRO A 39 -1.24 12.17 -19.20
CA PRO A 39 -0.22 13.01 -18.57
C PRO A 39 -0.71 13.85 -17.38
N ARG A 40 -1.91 14.44 -17.49
CA ARG A 40 -2.56 15.22 -16.42
C ARG A 40 -2.83 14.44 -15.12
N LYS A 41 -2.91 13.11 -15.17
CA LYS A 41 -3.19 12.24 -14.01
C LYS A 41 -1.90 11.75 -13.33
N ARG A 42 -0.78 11.67 -14.06
CA ARG A 42 0.49 11.07 -13.58
C ARG A 42 1.01 11.73 -12.31
N GLN A 43 1.01 13.06 -12.28
CA GLN A 43 1.59 13.84 -11.18
C GLN A 43 0.93 13.59 -9.81
N LYS A 44 -0.34 13.17 -9.79
CA LYS A 44 -1.12 12.95 -8.56
C LYS A 44 -1.50 11.48 -8.35
N ALA A 45 -1.07 10.59 -9.25
CA ALA A 45 -1.45 9.19 -9.23
C ALA A 45 -0.87 8.47 -8.01
N LEU A 46 0.43 8.67 -7.77
CA LEU A 46 1.16 8.21 -6.60
C LEU A 46 1.80 9.44 -5.94
N LEU A 47 1.71 9.54 -4.62
CA LEU A 47 2.17 10.72 -3.90
C LEU A 47 3.67 10.57 -3.57
N CYS A 48 4.53 11.33 -4.23
CA CYS A 48 5.94 11.42 -3.83
C CYS A 48 6.10 12.29 -2.57
N GLN A 49 7.25 12.18 -1.91
CA GLN A 49 7.56 12.98 -0.71
C GLN A 49 7.37 14.49 -0.98
N GLU A 50 7.92 15.02 -2.07
CA GLU A 50 7.79 16.44 -2.42
C GLU A 50 6.34 16.91 -2.58
N MET A 51 5.45 16.06 -3.13
CA MET A 51 4.03 16.38 -3.24
C MET A 51 3.32 16.25 -1.90
N PHE A 52 3.71 15.27 -1.09
CA PHE A 52 3.20 15.11 0.27
C PHE A 52 3.54 16.31 1.14
N ASP A 53 4.76 16.85 1.06
CA ASP A 53 5.17 18.04 1.82
C ASP A 53 4.30 19.25 1.47
N LYS A 54 3.97 19.43 0.18
CA LYS A 54 3.02 20.48 -0.26
C LYS A 54 1.60 20.24 0.25
N VAL A 55 1.16 18.97 0.31
CA VAL A 55 -0.13 18.60 0.90
C VAL A 55 -0.12 18.94 2.39
N TRP A 56 0.95 18.57 3.10
CA TRP A 56 1.18 18.82 4.51
C TRP A 56 1.11 20.30 4.85
N ASP A 57 1.85 21.15 4.12
CA ASP A 57 1.89 22.60 4.34
C ASP A 57 0.50 23.25 4.15
N VAL A 58 -0.22 22.84 3.10
CA VAL A 58 -1.57 23.35 2.85
C VAL A 58 -2.55 22.96 3.95
N LEU A 59 -2.39 21.79 4.55
CA LEU A 59 -3.26 21.34 5.65
C LEU A 59 -2.89 22.00 6.99
N HIS A 60 -1.61 22.30 7.23
CA HIS A 60 -1.16 23.00 8.44
C HIS A 60 -1.52 24.50 8.42
N GLU A 61 -1.42 25.14 7.25
CA GLU A 61 -1.79 26.55 7.08
C GLU A 61 -2.90 26.71 6.03
N PRO A 62 -4.16 26.34 6.33
CA PRO A 62 -5.24 26.29 5.34
C PRO A 62 -5.61 27.67 4.75
N ASN A 63 -5.25 28.75 5.44
CA ASN A 63 -5.46 30.13 5.00
C ASN A 63 -4.23 30.72 4.28
N SER A 64 -3.14 29.97 4.14
CA SER A 64 -1.95 30.42 3.43
C SER A 64 -2.14 30.37 1.93
N HIS A 65 -1.72 31.44 1.25
CA HIS A 65 -1.79 31.56 -0.22
C HIS A 65 -0.45 31.27 -0.89
N LYS A 66 0.58 30.92 -0.10
CA LYS A 66 1.97 30.75 -0.56
C LYS A 66 2.20 29.43 -1.29
N ILE A 67 1.45 28.37 -0.94
CA ILE A 67 1.66 27.02 -1.47
C ILE A 67 0.68 26.71 -2.61
N GLY A 68 1.25 26.41 -3.78
CA GLY A 68 0.53 25.96 -4.96
C GLY A 68 -0.52 26.93 -5.51
N THR A 69 -1.31 26.48 -6.47
CA THR A 69 -2.40 27.26 -7.07
C THR A 69 -3.69 27.16 -6.23
N PRO A 70 -4.67 28.07 -6.41
CA PRO A 70 -5.99 27.95 -5.77
C PRO A 70 -6.65 26.59 -6.01
N GLN A 71 -6.54 26.04 -7.23
CA GLN A 71 -7.08 24.73 -7.58
C GLN A 71 -6.36 23.60 -6.85
N PHE A 72 -5.03 23.72 -6.67
CA PHE A 72 -4.26 22.76 -5.89
C PHE A 72 -4.72 22.76 -4.44
N ARG A 73 -4.81 23.93 -3.79
CA ARG A 73 -5.25 24.03 -2.39
C ARG A 73 -6.68 23.54 -2.17
N TRP A 74 -7.58 23.83 -3.10
CA TRP A 74 -8.93 23.27 -3.05
C TRP A 74 -8.93 21.74 -3.16
N TRP A 75 -8.12 21.19 -4.09
CA TRP A 75 -7.98 19.75 -4.23
C TRP A 75 -7.40 19.10 -2.96
N VAL A 76 -6.37 19.69 -2.35
CA VAL A 76 -5.79 19.17 -1.10
C VAL A 76 -6.85 19.08 0.00
N ARG A 77 -7.53 20.19 0.31
CA ARG A 77 -8.55 20.25 1.37
C ARG A 77 -9.77 19.35 1.09
N LYS A 78 -10.03 19.06 -0.19
CA LYS A 78 -11.11 18.15 -0.58
C LYS A 78 -10.72 16.68 -0.39
N MET A 79 -9.47 16.33 -0.68
CA MET A 79 -9.03 14.93 -0.70
C MET A 79 -8.44 14.47 0.63
N PHE A 80 -7.81 15.37 1.39
CA PHE A 80 -7.02 15.01 2.56
C PHE A 80 -7.49 15.75 3.81
N VAL A 81 -7.22 15.14 4.96
CA VAL A 81 -7.47 15.70 6.29
C VAL A 81 -6.23 15.50 7.16
N LEU A 82 -5.88 16.50 7.97
CA LEU A 82 -4.84 16.36 8.98
C LEU A 82 -5.47 15.91 10.30
N SER A 83 -5.06 14.74 10.78
CA SER A 83 -5.52 14.18 12.06
C SER A 83 -4.42 14.32 13.11
N HIS A 84 -4.78 14.73 14.31
CA HIS A 84 -3.88 14.76 15.45
C HIS A 84 -4.28 13.57 16.34
N PRO A 85 -3.49 12.48 16.38
CA PRO A 85 -3.80 11.34 17.23
C PRO A 85 -3.85 11.84 18.67
N GLN A 86 -5.04 11.78 19.30
CA GLN A 86 -5.15 12.14 20.71
C GLN A 86 -4.48 11.03 21.52
N SER A 87 -3.49 11.39 22.33
CA SER A 87 -3.16 10.56 23.48
C SER A 87 -4.39 10.59 24.41
N GLY A 88 -4.69 9.48 25.09
CA GLY A 88 -5.75 9.46 26.11
C GLY A 88 -5.41 10.27 27.37
N LEU A 89 -4.36 11.10 27.29
CA LEU A 89 -3.77 11.87 28.36
C LEU A 89 -4.07 13.35 28.13
N SER A 90 -4.37 14.07 29.20
CA SER A 90 -4.46 15.52 29.14
C SER A 90 -3.09 16.14 28.81
N PRO A 91 -3.05 17.37 28.27
CA PRO A 91 -1.79 18.08 28.02
C PRO A 91 -0.88 18.16 29.26
N ALA A 92 -1.47 18.33 30.45
CA ALA A 92 -0.73 18.36 31.71
C ALA A 92 -0.12 17.01 32.09
N GLU A 93 -0.82 15.90 31.82
CA GLU A 93 -0.31 14.54 32.06
C GLU A 93 0.82 14.19 31.09
N MET A 94 0.71 14.60 29.82
CA MET A 94 1.79 14.45 28.85
C MET A 94 3.04 15.22 29.24
N GLU A 95 2.90 16.46 29.70
CA GLU A 95 4.03 17.27 30.17
C GLU A 95 4.67 16.63 31.41
N THR A 96 3.86 16.16 32.36
CA THR A 96 4.34 15.48 33.58
C THR A 96 5.10 14.18 33.25
N LEU A 97 4.66 13.44 32.23
CA LEU A 97 5.26 12.17 31.81
C LEU A 97 6.33 12.32 30.73
N GLY A 98 6.62 13.54 30.26
CA GLY A 98 7.55 13.80 29.17
C GLY A 98 7.14 13.14 27.85
N VAL A 99 5.84 12.92 27.64
CA VAL A 99 5.30 12.31 26.42
C VAL A 99 5.11 13.39 25.37
N GLU A 100 5.86 13.31 24.26
CA GLU A 100 5.70 14.24 23.15
C GLU A 100 4.33 14.08 22.48
N GLN A 101 3.78 15.20 21.98
CA GLN A 101 2.57 15.19 21.16
C GLN A 101 2.78 14.25 19.96
N ALA A 102 1.83 13.34 19.76
CA ALA A 102 1.85 12.47 18.59
C ALA A 102 1.88 13.32 17.31
N MET A 103 2.81 13.01 16.42
CA MET A 103 2.90 13.74 15.14
C MET A 103 1.58 13.60 14.38
N PRO A 104 1.06 14.70 13.80
CA PRO A 104 -0.16 14.63 13.03
C PRO A 104 0.04 13.76 11.78
N VAL A 105 -1.06 13.16 11.31
CA VAL A 105 -1.06 12.22 10.20
C VAL A 105 -2.01 12.72 9.12
N VAL A 106 -1.55 12.72 7.87
CA VAL A 106 -2.38 13.03 6.71
C VAL A 106 -3.21 11.81 6.34
N LEU A 107 -4.52 11.97 6.36
CA LEU A 107 -5.49 10.92 6.07
C LEU A 107 -6.21 11.20 4.75
N HIS A 108 -6.56 10.13 4.05
CA HIS A 108 -7.58 10.08 3.01
C HIS A 108 -8.53 8.92 3.33
N GLU A 109 -9.85 9.16 3.29
CA GLU A 109 -10.86 8.14 3.66
C GLU A 109 -10.61 7.50 5.05
N ASN A 110 -10.18 8.30 6.04
CA ASN A 110 -9.85 7.85 7.41
C ASN A 110 -8.71 6.82 7.50
N ARG A 111 -7.82 6.79 6.50
CA ARG A 111 -6.63 5.94 6.49
C ARG A 111 -5.39 6.76 6.12
N PRO A 112 -4.21 6.45 6.69
CA PRO A 112 -2.96 7.11 6.34
C PRO A 112 -2.65 6.91 4.85
N VAL A 113 -2.21 8.00 4.22
CA VAL A 113 -1.83 8.01 2.81
C VAL A 113 -0.49 7.30 2.64
N ALA A 114 -0.43 6.27 1.78
CA ALA A 114 0.83 5.62 1.44
C ALA A 114 1.60 6.47 0.42
N LEU A 115 2.87 6.75 0.72
CA LEU A 115 3.76 7.43 -0.23
C LEU A 115 4.27 6.45 -1.27
N LYS A 116 4.54 6.97 -2.47
CA LYS A 116 5.06 6.21 -3.62
C LYS A 116 6.15 5.21 -3.21
N ASP A 117 7.17 5.67 -2.49
CA ASP A 117 8.33 4.85 -2.13
C ASP A 117 8.03 3.75 -1.10
N GLN A 118 6.92 3.90 -0.36
CA GLN A 118 6.42 2.94 0.62
C GLN A 118 5.49 1.89 0.01
N ILE A 119 4.92 2.15 -1.18
CA ILE A 119 3.87 1.30 -1.76
C ILE A 119 4.35 -0.14 -1.94
N TYR A 120 5.60 -0.37 -2.34
CA TYR A 120 6.14 -1.73 -2.49
C TYR A 120 6.04 -2.53 -1.18
N ASP A 121 6.49 -1.96 -0.07
CA ASP A 121 6.51 -2.65 1.22
C ASP A 121 5.09 -2.88 1.74
N VAL A 122 4.19 -1.90 1.54
CA VAL A 122 2.76 -2.03 1.85
C VAL A 122 2.12 -3.16 1.03
N LEU A 123 2.38 -3.23 -0.28
CA LEU A 123 1.87 -4.29 -1.14
C LEU A 123 2.38 -5.67 -0.70
N CYS A 124 3.66 -5.78 -0.37
CA CYS A 124 4.26 -7.02 0.11
C CYS A 124 3.57 -7.50 1.40
N TYR A 125 3.51 -6.61 2.41
CA TYR A 125 2.91 -6.91 3.70
C TYR A 125 1.43 -7.28 3.57
N CYS A 126 0.63 -6.45 2.91
CA CYS A 126 -0.82 -6.68 2.81
C CYS A 126 -1.16 -7.88 1.92
N HIS A 127 -0.37 -8.18 0.89
CA HIS A 127 -0.59 -9.37 0.06
C HIS A 127 -0.25 -10.67 0.78
N GLN A 128 0.80 -10.67 1.61
CA GLN A 128 1.10 -11.77 2.53
C GLN A 128 0.00 -11.95 3.56
N LEU A 129 -0.48 -10.85 4.18
CA LEU A 129 -1.59 -10.88 5.13
C LEU A 129 -2.89 -11.37 4.48
N ALA A 130 -3.11 -11.07 3.20
CA ALA A 130 -4.21 -11.62 2.40
C ALA A 130 -4.03 -13.12 2.05
N ASN A 131 -2.94 -13.75 2.48
CA ASN A 131 -2.50 -15.11 2.16
C ASN A 131 -2.44 -15.35 0.64
N HIS A 132 -1.73 -14.47 -0.08
CA HIS A 132 -1.63 -14.49 -1.54
C HIS A 132 -3.00 -14.45 -2.24
N GLY A 133 -3.94 -13.71 -1.64
CA GLY A 133 -5.28 -13.51 -2.19
C GLY A 133 -5.25 -12.75 -3.52
N GLY A 134 -6.28 -12.96 -4.35
CA GLY A 134 -6.46 -12.19 -5.57
C GLY A 134 -6.61 -10.68 -5.32
N ARG A 135 -6.71 -9.92 -6.42
CA ARG A 135 -6.81 -8.44 -6.41
C ARG A 135 -7.77 -7.92 -5.35
N ASP A 136 -9.01 -8.43 -5.31
CA ASP A 136 -10.06 -7.87 -4.46
C ASP A 136 -9.80 -8.15 -2.97
N LYS A 137 -9.29 -9.34 -2.63
CA LYS A 137 -8.90 -9.68 -1.26
C LYS A 137 -7.72 -8.84 -0.79
N THR A 138 -6.68 -8.70 -1.63
CA THR A 138 -5.52 -7.84 -1.30
C THR A 138 -5.94 -6.37 -1.16
N THR A 139 -6.84 -5.88 -2.03
CA THR A 139 -7.37 -4.52 -1.94
C THR A 139 -8.14 -4.28 -0.64
N ALA A 140 -8.91 -5.27 -0.17
CA ALA A 140 -9.63 -5.17 1.10
C ALA A 140 -8.66 -4.99 2.28
N VAL A 141 -7.63 -5.84 2.37
CA VAL A 141 -6.59 -5.74 3.41
C VAL A 141 -5.85 -4.40 3.35
N ILE A 142 -5.51 -3.90 2.16
CA ILE A 142 -4.85 -2.59 2.03
C ILE A 142 -5.74 -1.48 2.60
N ARG A 143 -7.05 -1.48 2.29
CA ARG A 143 -8.00 -0.46 2.74
C ARG A 143 -8.28 -0.49 4.25
N GLU A 144 -7.95 -1.57 4.93
CA GLU A 144 -7.99 -1.63 6.39
C GLU A 144 -6.90 -0.77 7.03
N HIS A 145 -5.78 -0.55 6.34
CA HIS A 145 -4.58 0.06 6.92
C HIS A 145 -4.11 1.35 6.23
N TYR A 146 -4.29 1.46 4.92
CA TYR A 146 -3.73 2.54 4.10
C TYR A 146 -4.73 3.05 3.06
N SER A 147 -4.48 4.25 2.56
CA SER A 147 -5.17 4.85 1.43
C SER A 147 -4.20 5.28 0.33
N TRP A 148 -4.76 5.79 -0.77
CA TRP A 148 -4.00 6.37 -1.90
C TRP A 148 -3.16 5.37 -2.72
N ILE A 149 -3.50 4.09 -2.67
CA ILE A 149 -2.91 3.05 -3.52
C ILE A 149 -3.89 2.66 -4.64
N PRO A 150 -3.56 2.91 -5.92
CA PRO A 150 -4.46 2.60 -7.03
C PRO A 150 -4.76 1.10 -7.17
N LYS A 151 -6.03 0.75 -7.35
CA LYS A 151 -6.47 -0.66 -7.50
C LYS A 151 -5.84 -1.36 -8.72
N GLU A 152 -5.56 -0.62 -9.79
CA GLU A 152 -4.89 -1.19 -10.96
C GLU A 152 -3.42 -1.54 -10.68
N LEU A 153 -2.72 -0.72 -9.89
CA LEU A 153 -1.36 -1.04 -9.46
C LEU A 153 -1.34 -2.31 -8.59
N ILE A 154 -2.30 -2.45 -7.66
CA ILE A 154 -2.49 -3.68 -6.86
C ILE A 154 -2.74 -4.88 -7.77
N SER A 155 -3.60 -4.72 -8.78
CA SER A 155 -3.93 -5.76 -9.76
C SER A 155 -2.68 -6.25 -10.51
N GLN A 156 -1.83 -5.35 -10.99
CA GLN A 156 -0.60 -5.68 -11.70
C GLN A 156 0.42 -6.37 -10.79
N PHE A 157 0.61 -5.89 -9.56
CA PHE A 157 1.48 -6.53 -8.57
C PHE A 157 1.07 -7.98 -8.28
N VAL A 158 -0.23 -8.22 -8.01
CA VAL A 158 -0.74 -9.58 -7.74
C VAL A 158 -0.59 -10.49 -8.96
N LYS A 159 -0.78 -9.97 -10.18
CA LYS A 159 -0.55 -10.74 -11.42
C LYS A 159 0.91 -11.15 -11.60
N ALA A 160 1.85 -10.34 -11.14
CA ALA A 160 3.28 -10.61 -11.22
C ALA A 160 3.81 -11.48 -10.07
N CYS A 161 3.00 -11.75 -9.04
CA CYS A 161 3.43 -12.50 -7.86
C CYS A 161 3.80 -13.96 -8.22
N PRO A 162 5.06 -14.40 -8.02
CA PRO A 162 5.51 -15.74 -8.41
C PRO A 162 4.68 -16.85 -7.76
N THR A 163 4.33 -16.70 -6.48
CA THR A 163 3.48 -17.63 -5.74
C THR A 163 2.08 -17.74 -6.36
N CYS A 164 1.47 -16.61 -6.72
CA CYS A 164 0.14 -16.60 -7.33
C CYS A 164 0.16 -17.17 -8.76
N VAL A 165 1.19 -16.83 -9.55
CA VAL A 165 1.36 -17.34 -10.92
C VAL A 165 1.52 -18.86 -10.90
N PHE A 166 2.35 -19.38 -10.01
CA PHE A 166 2.55 -20.83 -9.87
C PHE A 166 1.26 -21.53 -9.44
N LYS A 167 0.57 -21.04 -8.41
CA LYS A 167 -0.73 -21.58 -7.98
C LYS A 167 -1.76 -21.61 -9.10
N LYS A 168 -1.74 -20.62 -10.01
CA LYS A 168 -2.69 -20.53 -11.12
C LYS A 168 -2.30 -21.40 -12.33
N THR A 169 -1.02 -21.52 -12.64
CA THR A 169 -0.55 -22.06 -13.94
C THR A 169 0.28 -23.34 -13.83
N GLY A 170 0.76 -23.69 -12.64
CA GLY A 170 1.73 -24.76 -12.41
C GLY A 170 3.14 -24.45 -12.96
N LYS A 171 3.38 -23.26 -13.52
CA LYS A 171 4.68 -22.85 -14.07
C LYS A 171 5.36 -21.86 -13.14
N MET A 172 6.66 -22.03 -12.93
CA MET A 172 7.47 -20.99 -12.31
C MET A 172 7.62 -19.84 -13.31
N ALA A 173 7.28 -18.61 -12.89
CA ALA A 173 7.58 -17.43 -13.69
C ALA A 173 9.10 -17.30 -13.79
N LEU A 174 9.65 -17.42 -15.00
CA LEU A 174 11.03 -17.05 -15.29
C LEU A 174 11.15 -15.53 -15.06
N ALA A 175 12.02 -15.14 -14.13
CA ALA A 175 12.39 -13.75 -13.94
C ALA A 175 13.07 -13.28 -15.25
N LEU A 176 12.41 -12.35 -15.95
CA LEU A 176 13.05 -11.48 -16.93
C LEU A 176 13.52 -10.21 -16.23
#